data_AF-A0A2W2CRN0-F1
#
_entry.id   AF-A0A2W2CRN0-F1
#
_cell.length_a   1.000
_cell.length_b   1.000
_cell.length_c   1.000
_cell.angle_alpha   90.00
_cell.angle_beta   90.00
_cell.angle_gamma   90.00
#
_symmetry.space_group_name_H-M   'P 1'
#
loop_
_entity.id
_entity.type
_entity.pdbx_description
1 polymer ?
#
loop_
_entity_poly.entity_id
_entity_poly.type
_entity_poly.pdbx_seq_one_letter_code
_entity_poly.pdbx_strand_id
1 'polypeptide(L)'
;MSPCLKVVGERAYIQARAKGKVGTSVDLSIELYDSQANRTVTTPLRCHDMRFAYEGEMEVCGWYEVTAPRGIPYVARQRWKLRTATAFGGGFESPELTW
;
A
#
# COMPACT_ATOMS: atom_id res chain seq x y z
N MET A 1 9.80 0.22 -3.25
CA MET A 1 8.42 0.16 -2.72
C MET A 1 8.00 -1.30 -2.69
N SER A 2 7.29 -1.77 -1.66
CA SER A 2 6.91 -3.18 -1.55
C SER A 2 5.62 -3.34 -0.72
N PRO A 3 4.44 -3.41 -1.36
CA PRO A 3 3.20 -3.72 -0.66
C PRO A 3 3.23 -5.15 -0.10
N CYS A 4 2.62 -5.34 1.06
CA CYS A 4 2.33 -6.65 1.62
C CYS A 4 0.83 -6.91 1.59
N LEU A 5 0.48 -8.17 1.36
CA LEU A 5 -0.86 -8.71 1.55
C LEU A 5 -0.72 -10.04 2.30
N LYS A 6 -1.53 -10.23 3.34
CA LYS A 6 -1.67 -11.50 4.06
C LYS A 6 -3.13 -11.72 4.40
N VAL A 7 -3.61 -12.95 4.29
CA VAL A 7 -4.96 -13.34 4.75
C VAL A 7 -4.83 -14.33 5.91
N VAL A 8 -5.62 -14.12 6.96
CA VAL A 8 -5.72 -15.02 8.11
C VAL A 8 -7.19 -15.15 8.49
N GLY A 9 -7.78 -16.32 8.24
CA GLY A 9 -9.22 -16.51 8.39
C GLY A 9 -9.99 -15.53 7.50
N GLU A 10 -10.95 -14.79 8.06
CA GLU A 10 -11.77 -13.83 7.32
C GLU A 10 -11.14 -12.42 7.23
N ARG A 11 -9.88 -12.25 7.62
CA ARG A 11 -9.21 -10.95 7.67
C ARG A 11 -8.07 -10.88 6.68
N ALA A 12 -8.03 -9.79 5.91
CA ALA A 12 -6.91 -9.40 5.09
C ALA A 12 -6.14 -8.26 5.77
N TYR A 13 -4.82 -8.39 5.76
CA TYR A 13 -3.88 -7.42 6.31
C TYR A 13 -3.01 -6.92 5.18
N ILE A 14 -3.04 -5.60 4.96
CA ILE A 14 -2.20 -4.94 3.97
C ILE A 14 -1.26 -3.94 4.63
N GLN A 15 -0.08 -3.75 4.04
CA GLN A 15 0.92 -2.81 4.55
C GLN A 15 1.72 -2.20 3.41
N ALA A 16 1.89 -0.88 3.44
CA ALA A 16 2.72 -0.18 2.47
C ALA A 16 4.13 0.03 3.02
N ARG A 17 5.13 -0.25 2.19
CA ARG A 17 6.55 -0.06 2.56
C ARG A 17 7.27 0.72 1.48
N ALA A 18 8.07 1.70 1.91
CA ALA A 18 8.85 2.53 1.04
C ALA A 18 10.31 2.56 1.49
N LYS A 19 11.21 2.62 0.51
CA LYS A 19 12.63 2.88 0.71
C LYS A 19 12.98 4.02 -0.23
N GLY A 20 13.68 5.02 0.26
CA GLY A 20 13.92 6.25 -0.47
C GLY A 20 15.28 6.86 -0.17
N LYS A 21 15.54 8.01 -0.79
CA LYS A 21 16.75 8.79 -0.57
C LYS A 21 16.62 9.60 0.72
N VAL A 22 17.70 9.66 1.49
CA VAL A 22 17.82 10.48 2.70
C VAL A 22 17.38 11.93 2.45
N GLY A 23 16.64 12.49 3.41
CA GLY A 23 16.13 13.85 3.35
C GLY A 23 14.87 14.02 2.49
N THR A 24 14.35 12.94 1.90
CA THR A 24 13.10 12.97 1.14
C THR A 24 11.92 12.59 2.04
N SER A 25 10.77 13.25 1.85
CA SER A 25 9.49 12.85 2.43
C SER A 25 8.53 12.37 1.34
N VAL A 26 7.80 11.30 1.63
CA VAL A 26 6.75 10.76 0.75
C VAL A 26 5.43 10.62 1.48
N ASP A 27 4.34 10.71 0.72
CA ASP A 27 3.06 10.21 1.17
C ASP A 27 2.82 8.84 0.51
N LEU A 28 2.34 7.88 1.29
CA LEU A 28 1.97 6.54 0.82
C LEU A 28 0.46 6.36 0.92
N SER A 29 -0.08 5.60 -0.02
CA SER A 29 -1.48 5.14 -0.01
C SER A 29 -1.48 3.65 -0.25
N ILE A 30 -2.30 2.91 0.49
CA ILE A 30 -2.51 1.47 0.27
C ILE A 30 -3.98 1.09 0.40
N GLU A 31 -4.42 0.20 -0.46
CA GLU A 31 -5.79 -0.32 -0.46
C GLU A 31 -5.81 -1.76 -0.99
N LEU A 32 -6.88 -2.48 -0.67
CA LEU A 32 -7.24 -3.66 -1.45
C LEU A 32 -7.86 -3.21 -2.77
N TYR A 33 -7.41 -3.83 -3.84
CA TYR A 33 -7.81 -3.54 -5.20
C TYR A 33 -8.22 -4.82 -5.92
N ASP A 34 -9.41 -4.81 -6.50
CA ASP A 34 -9.93 -5.89 -7.34
C ASP A 34 -9.25 -5.76 -8.70
N SER A 35 -8.28 -6.64 -8.97
CA SER A 35 -7.44 -6.61 -10.15
C SER A 35 -8.20 -6.96 -11.43
N GLN A 36 -9.28 -7.74 -11.33
CA GLN A 36 -10.11 -8.11 -12.48
C GLN A 36 -11.15 -7.04 -12.82
N ALA A 37 -11.88 -6.53 -11.82
CA ALA A 37 -12.87 -5.48 -12.03
C ALA A 37 -12.28 -4.06 -12.04
N ASN A 38 -10.97 -3.95 -11.86
CA ASN A 38 -10.21 -2.69 -11.90
C ASN A 38 -10.78 -1.62 -10.95
N ARG A 39 -11.15 -2.01 -9.73
CA ARG A 39 -11.81 -1.13 -8.74
C ARG A 39 -11.25 -1.28 -7.33
N THR A 40 -11.38 -0.22 -6.54
CA THR A 40 -11.00 -0.21 -5.13
C THR A 40 -11.99 -1.05 -4.31
N VAL A 41 -11.50 -1.96 -3.49
CA VAL A 41 -12.33 -2.77 -2.59
C VAL A 41 -12.48 -2.10 -1.24
N THR A 42 -11.45 -1.37 -0.80
CA THR A 42 -11.41 -0.68 0.49
C THR A 42 -11.12 0.79 0.29
N THR A 43 -11.52 1.64 1.24
CA THR A 43 -11.00 3.00 1.31
C THR A 43 -9.48 2.97 1.49
N PRO A 44 -8.69 3.76 0.74
CA PRO A 44 -7.24 3.76 0.89
C PRO A 44 -6.80 4.26 2.26
N LEU A 45 -5.92 3.50 2.93
CA LEU A 45 -5.15 4.00 4.06
C LEU A 45 -4.03 4.90 3.53
N ARG A 46 -3.93 6.13 4.04
CA ARG A 46 -2.91 7.10 3.66
C ARG A 46 -2.00 7.42 4.85
N CYS A 47 -0.70 7.31 4.64
CA CYS A 47 0.31 7.78 5.57
C CYS A 47 1.03 8.98 4.95
N HIS A 48 1.17 10.04 5.74
CA HIS A 48 1.68 11.33 5.29
C HIS A 48 3.04 11.64 5.91
N ASP A 49 3.84 12.42 5.18
CA ASP A 49 5.14 12.93 5.62
C ASP A 49 6.09 11.85 6.16
N MET A 50 6.12 10.70 5.48
CA MET A 50 7.05 9.63 5.80
C MET A 50 8.45 10.03 5.33
N ARG A 51 9.31 10.40 6.28
CA ARG A 51 10.62 11.01 6.03
C ARG A 51 11.73 9.98 6.18
N PHE A 52 12.54 9.81 5.15
CA PHE A 52 13.76 9.02 5.23
C PHE A 52 14.88 9.84 5.89
N ALA A 53 15.21 9.54 7.14
CA ALA A 53 16.28 10.15 7.92
C ALA A 53 17.65 9.53 7.65
N TYR A 54 17.72 8.23 7.29
CA TYR A 54 18.99 7.51 7.10
C TYR A 54 19.08 6.78 5.77
N GLU A 55 20.31 6.52 5.32
CA GLU A 55 20.53 5.83 4.05
C GLU A 55 20.04 4.38 4.17
N GLY A 56 19.21 3.99 3.20
CA GLY A 56 18.67 2.66 3.15
C GLY A 56 17.47 2.40 4.07
N GLU A 57 17.01 3.42 4.81
CA GLU A 57 15.86 3.33 5.71
C GLU A 57 14.59 2.89 4.98
N MET A 58 13.81 2.06 5.67
CA MET A 58 12.51 1.59 5.20
C MET A 58 11.41 2.18 6.08
N GLU A 59 10.57 2.97 5.45
CA GLU A 59 9.38 3.54 6.06
C GLU A 59 8.19 2.61 5.85
N VAL A 60 7.40 2.43 6.90
CA VAL A 60 6.27 1.50 6.92
C VAL A 60 4.99 2.23 7.30
N CYS A 61 4.03 2.27 6.38
CA CYS A 61 2.66 2.66 6.69
C CYS A 61 2.00 1.43 7.31
N GLY A 62 1.66 1.51 8.61
CA GLY A 62 1.27 0.39 9.47
C GLY A 62 0.22 -0.57 8.89
N TRP A 63 -0.05 -1.66 9.61
CA TRP A 63 -1.00 -2.66 9.13
C TRP A 63 -2.42 -2.08 9.02
N TYR A 64 -3.01 -2.25 7.85
CA TYR A 64 -4.43 -1.99 7.62
C TYR A 64 -5.17 -3.32 7.55
N GLU A 65 -6.05 -3.51 8.53
CA GLU A 65 -6.90 -4.69 8.63
C GLU A 65 -8.27 -4.41 8.00
N VAL A 66 -8.70 -5.33 7.14
CA VAL A 66 -9.99 -5.28 6.47
C VAL A 66 -10.57 -6.69 6.35
N THR A 67 -11.88 -6.81 6.17
CA THR A 67 -12.51 -8.10 5.88
C THR A 67 -12.02 -8.60 4.52
N ALA A 68 -11.53 -9.85 4.48
CA ALA A 68 -11.05 -10.47 3.25
C ALA A 68 -12.23 -10.65 2.27
N PRO A 69 -12.17 -10.05 1.08
CA PRO A 69 -13.19 -10.25 0.06
C PRO A 69 -13.23 -11.72 -0.36
N ARG A 70 -14.43 -12.30 -0.51
CA ARG A 70 -14.59 -13.69 -0.93
C ARG A 70 -14.88 -13.80 -2.41
N GLY A 71 -14.24 -14.76 -3.07
CA GLY A 71 -14.52 -15.16 -4.45
C GLY A 71 -14.12 -14.13 -5.51
N ILE A 72 -13.37 -13.09 -5.13
CA ILE A 72 -12.80 -12.12 -6.08
C ILE A 72 -11.28 -12.12 -5.93
N PRO A 73 -10.52 -11.97 -7.03
CA PRO A 73 -9.09 -11.74 -6.95
C PRO A 73 -8.79 -10.32 -6.51
N TYR A 74 -7.81 -10.16 -5.64
CA TYR A 74 -7.37 -8.85 -5.18
C TYR A 74 -5.87 -8.78 -4.93
N VAL A 75 -5.36 -7.56 -5.02
CA VAL A 75 -3.99 -7.20 -4.69
C VAL A 75 -3.99 -6.11 -3.62
N ALA A 76 -2.91 -6.03 -2.86
CA ALA A 76 -2.60 -4.81 -2.12
C ALA A 76 -1.97 -3.81 -3.09
N ARG A 77 -2.70 -2.74 -3.41
CA ARG A 77 -2.24 -1.68 -4.31
C ARG A 77 -1.66 -0.54 -3.51
N GLN A 78 -0.34 -0.38 -3.60
CA GLN A 78 0.37 0.74 -3.00
C GLN A 78 0.62 1.81 -4.05
N ARG A 79 0.32 3.07 -3.70
CA ARG A 79 0.68 4.27 -4.45
C ARG A 79 1.54 5.18 -3.60
N TRP A 80 2.32 6.04 -4.24
CA TRP A 80 3.12 7.04 -3.55
C TRP A 80 3.19 8.37 -4.31
N LYS A 81 3.51 9.42 -3.56
CA LYS A 81 3.93 10.70 -4.11
C LYS A 81 5.03 11.30 -3.26
N LEU A 82 5.90 12.10 -3.88
CA LEU A 82 6.72 13.03 -3.10
C LEU A 82 5.78 13.98 -2.35
N ARG A 83 6.18 14.42 -1.15
CA ARG A 83 5.36 15.37 -0.38
C ARG A 83 5.06 16.66 -1.14
N THR A 84 6.00 17.11 -1.96
CA THR A 84 5.88 18.30 -2.82
C THR A 84 4.98 18.10 -4.04
N ALA A 85 4.62 16.84 -4.38
CA ALA A 85 3.75 16.54 -5.50
C ALA A 85 2.27 16.58 -5.10
N THR A 86 1.43 17.02 -6.03
CA THR A 86 -0.02 17.18 -5.85
C THR A 86 -0.79 15.88 -6.04
N ALA A 87 -0.26 14.94 -6.82
CA ALA A 87 -0.94 13.69 -7.17
C ALA A 87 -0.09 12.45 -6.84
N PHE A 88 -0.78 11.36 -6.50
CA PHE A 88 -0.19 10.02 -6.46
C PHE A 88 0.08 9.53 -7.88
N GLY A 89 1.33 9.18 -8.17
CA GLY A 89 1.76 8.81 -9.52
C GLY A 89 2.40 7.43 -9.58
N GLY A 90 3.39 7.18 -8.72
CA GLY A 90 4.07 5.88 -8.68
C GLY A 90 3.26 4.83 -7.90
N GLY A 91 3.45 3.55 -8.24
CA GLY A 91 2.73 2.46 -7.57
C GLY A 91 3.37 1.10 -7.74
N PHE A 92 3.03 0.20 -6.83
CA PHE A 92 3.35 -1.23 -6.88
C PHE A 92 2.14 -2.01 -6.36
N GLU A 93 1.97 -3.21 -6.89
CA GLU A 93 0.93 -4.14 -6.47
C GLU A 93 1.59 -5.40 -5.90
N SER A 94 0.96 -6.01 -4.91
CA SER A 94 1.37 -7.32 -4.42
C SER A 94 1.06 -8.39 -5.46
N PRO A 95 1.57 -9.63 -5.29
CA PRO A 95 0.97 -10.78 -5.95
C PRO A 95 -0.54 -10.82 -5.70
N GLU A 96 -1.27 -11.27 -6.70
CA GLU A 96 -2.72 -11.49 -6.64
C GLU A 96 -3.04 -12.64 -5.70
N LEU A 97 -4.15 -12.49 -4.99
CA LEU A 97 -4.70 -13.52 -4.12
C LEU A 97 -6.21 -13.60 -4.32
N THR A 98 -6.73 -14.82 -4.33
CA THR A 98 -8.16 -15.12 -4.31
C THR A 98 -8.45 -15.90 -3.02
N TRP A 99 -9.42 -15.42 -2.24
CA TRP A 99 -9.85 -16.02 -0.97
C TRP A 99 -11.31 -16.42 -1.01
#